data_AF-A0A847X9T1-F1
#
_entry.id   AF-A0A847X9T1-F1
#
_cell.length_a   1.000
_cell.length_b   1.000
_cell.length_c   1.000
_cell.angle_alpha   90.00
_cell.angle_beta   90.00
_cell.angle_gamma   90.00
#
_symmetry.space_group_name_H-M   'P 1'
#
loop_
_entity.id
_entity.type
_entity.pdbx_description
1 polymer ?
#
loop_
_entity_poly.entity_id
_entity_poly.type
_entity_poly.pdbx_seq_one_letter_code
_entity_poly.pdbx_strand_id
1 'polypeptide(L)'
;VQKYRREQLKYEPVYKHVLNIPSEPYVSDKKRLYVAFIPDLGLVSAYSRTLYETISQMEDLTMVIIGTQGFEKFKESQKIDVLNNRMSSENLDVGSIQEFVRLHVDEYQICTILPEVNPAGGIEFNILDQAFKLKRDYNMVYEPNYELANQAYQQVYSETMLLNAYYVSKVSEYTMRRVAMEKATDNADDMLYDLQLQYNRLRQEKITEEIADLTQAEDE
;
A
#
# COMPACT_ATOMS: atom_id res chain seq x y z
N VAL A 1 3.54 -12.01 2.54
CA VAL A 1 3.47 -11.41 3.91
C VAL A 1 4.70 -11.69 4.76
N GLN A 2 5.04 -12.96 5.07
CA GLN A 2 6.04 -13.28 6.11
C GLN A 2 7.44 -12.69 5.88
N LYS A 3 7.95 -12.68 4.62
CA LYS A 3 9.24 -12.04 4.28
C LYS A 3 9.28 -10.56 4.68
N TYR A 4 8.38 -9.74 4.12
CA TYR A 4 8.34 -8.30 4.35
C TYR A 4 8.03 -7.95 5.80
N ARG A 5 7.15 -8.71 6.47
CA ARG A 5 6.88 -8.53 7.90
C ARG A 5 8.10 -8.85 8.76
N ARG A 6 8.89 -9.87 8.41
CA ARG A 6 10.14 -10.19 9.11
C ARG A 6 11.19 -9.10 8.94
N GLU A 7 11.36 -8.57 7.72
CA GLU A 7 12.30 -7.47 7.48
C GLU A 7 11.84 -6.17 8.15
N GLN A 8 10.53 -5.88 8.15
CA GLN A 8 9.95 -4.77 8.92
C GLN A 8 10.27 -4.88 10.41
N LEU A 9 10.09 -6.06 11.02
CA LEU A 9 10.39 -6.29 12.44
C LEU A 9 11.87 -6.10 12.78
N LYS A 10 12.79 -6.41 11.85
CA LYS A 10 14.23 -6.14 12.04
C LYS A 10 14.53 -4.65 12.03
N TYR A 11 13.80 -3.88 11.23
CA TYR A 11 13.98 -2.44 11.09
C TYR A 11 13.28 -1.63 12.19
N GLU A 12 12.22 -2.20 12.78
CA GLU A 12 11.37 -1.53 13.76
C GLU A 12 12.12 -0.91 14.95
N PRO A 13 13.19 -1.50 15.52
CA PRO A 13 13.98 -0.83 16.54
C PRO A 13 14.57 0.49 16.06
N VAL A 14 15.14 0.55 14.86
CA VAL A 14 15.72 1.77 14.28
C VAL A 14 14.64 2.82 14.06
N TYR A 15 13.51 2.41 13.46
CA TYR A 15 12.34 3.27 13.26
C TYR A 15 11.86 3.91 14.57
N LYS A 16 11.73 3.11 15.64
CA LYS A 16 11.33 3.60 16.97
C LYS A 16 12.34 4.55 17.57
N HIS A 17 13.64 4.31 17.38
CA HIS A 17 14.67 5.25 17.86
C HIS A 17 14.53 6.60 17.18
N VAL A 18 14.38 6.63 15.86
CA VAL A 18 14.24 7.88 15.08
C VAL A 18 12.98 8.66 15.48
N LEU A 19 11.86 7.97 15.71
CA LEU A 19 10.62 8.59 16.19
C LEU A 19 10.74 9.18 17.60
N ASN A 20 11.58 8.59 18.45
CA ASN A 20 11.78 9.06 19.82
C ASN A 20 12.77 10.23 19.92
N ILE A 21 13.47 10.58 18.83
CA ILE A 21 14.35 11.75 18.82
C ILE A 21 13.48 13.02 18.98
N PRO A 22 13.76 13.87 19.98
CA PRO A 22 13.00 15.08 20.21
C PRO A 22 12.98 15.98 18.97
N SER A 23 11.81 16.11 18.36
CA SER A 23 11.60 16.83 17.13
C SER A 23 10.29 17.59 17.15
N GLU A 24 10.18 18.58 16.28
CA GLU A 24 8.97 19.38 16.11
C GLU A 24 8.68 19.57 14.62
N PRO A 25 7.40 19.66 14.23
CA PRO A 25 7.05 20.01 12.87
C PRO A 25 7.53 21.43 12.54
N TYR A 26 7.89 21.67 11.28
CA TYR A 26 8.19 23.00 10.77
C TYR A 26 7.40 23.28 9.49
N VAL A 27 7.21 24.55 9.18
CA VAL A 27 6.59 24.97 7.91
C VAL A 27 7.70 25.08 6.88
N SER A 28 7.58 24.30 5.81
CA SER A 28 8.50 24.31 4.68
C SER A 28 7.92 25.16 3.56
N ASP A 29 8.73 26.03 2.98
CA ASP A 29 8.36 26.83 1.79
C ASP A 29 8.54 26.03 0.48
N LYS A 30 9.10 24.82 0.57
CA LYS A 30 9.34 23.94 -0.59
C LYS A 30 8.02 23.38 -1.13
N LYS A 31 7.99 23.09 -2.43
CA LYS A 31 6.89 22.35 -3.04
C LYS A 31 6.80 20.95 -2.45
N ARG A 32 5.60 20.43 -2.29
CA ARG A 32 5.37 19.08 -1.77
C ARG A 32 5.61 18.04 -2.84
N LEU A 33 6.36 16.99 -2.50
CA LEU A 33 6.55 15.79 -3.31
C LEU A 33 5.91 14.61 -2.59
N TYR A 34 4.87 14.04 -3.18
CA TYR A 34 4.18 12.89 -2.60
C TYR A 34 4.79 11.59 -3.11
N VAL A 35 5.19 10.72 -2.18
CA VAL A 35 5.64 9.37 -2.50
C VAL A 35 4.50 8.40 -2.21
N ALA A 36 4.09 7.65 -3.22
CA ALA A 36 3.06 6.63 -3.13
C ALA A 36 3.60 5.28 -3.60
N PHE A 37 3.24 4.22 -2.88
CA PHE A 37 3.52 2.85 -3.28
C PHE A 37 2.25 2.26 -3.91
N ILE A 38 2.38 1.69 -5.10
CA ILE A 38 1.30 0.97 -5.77
C ILE A 38 1.67 -0.52 -5.86
N PRO A 39 0.70 -1.44 -5.90
CA PRO A 39 1.02 -2.86 -6.04
C PRO A 39 1.79 -3.14 -7.34
N ASP A 40 2.60 -4.19 -7.38
CA ASP A 40 3.18 -4.65 -8.65
C ASP A 40 2.24 -5.63 -9.38
N LEU A 41 1.52 -6.45 -8.61
CA LEU A 41 0.63 -7.50 -9.08
C LEU A 41 -0.83 -7.20 -8.72
N GLY A 42 -1.75 -7.75 -9.52
CA GLY A 42 -3.19 -7.64 -9.29
C GLY A 42 -3.72 -8.39 -8.08
N LEU A 43 -5.05 -8.55 -8.05
CA LEU A 43 -5.83 -9.12 -6.94
C LEU A 43 -5.74 -8.28 -5.64
N VAL A 44 -5.55 -6.98 -5.78
CA VAL A 44 -5.47 -6.02 -4.65
C VAL A 44 -6.35 -4.80 -4.90
N SER A 45 -7.59 -5.04 -5.34
CA SER A 45 -8.52 -4.00 -5.78
C SER A 45 -8.85 -2.99 -4.68
N ALA A 46 -9.05 -3.43 -3.44
CA ALA A 46 -9.32 -2.55 -2.30
C ALA A 46 -8.17 -1.55 -2.06
N TYR A 47 -6.91 -2.03 -2.03
CA TYR A 47 -5.72 -1.17 -1.88
C TYR A 47 -5.66 -0.12 -2.99
N SER A 48 -5.72 -0.57 -4.25
CA SER A 48 -5.58 0.33 -5.39
C SER A 48 -6.70 1.36 -5.41
N ARG A 49 -7.95 0.91 -5.22
CA ARG A 49 -9.12 1.76 -5.24
C ARG A 49 -9.05 2.84 -4.17
N THR A 50 -8.82 2.47 -2.91
CA THR A 50 -8.76 3.47 -1.83
C THR A 50 -7.62 4.46 -2.08
N LEU A 51 -6.45 4.00 -2.56
CA LEU A 51 -5.35 4.90 -2.90
C LEU A 51 -5.73 5.91 -3.98
N TYR A 52 -6.38 5.46 -5.06
CA TYR A 52 -6.89 6.36 -6.11
C TYR A 52 -7.92 7.34 -5.56
N GLU A 53 -8.84 6.88 -4.70
CA GLU A 53 -9.85 7.73 -4.07
C GLU A 53 -9.17 8.81 -3.21
N THR A 54 -8.19 8.45 -2.37
CA THR A 54 -7.40 9.39 -1.57
C THR A 54 -6.65 10.41 -2.43
N ILE A 55 -5.95 9.96 -3.47
CA ILE A 55 -5.19 10.85 -4.37
C ILE A 55 -6.12 11.78 -5.14
N SER A 56 -7.30 11.30 -5.56
CA SER A 56 -8.25 12.11 -6.35
C SER A 56 -8.77 13.34 -5.59
N GLN A 57 -8.81 13.28 -4.26
CA GLN A 57 -9.26 14.36 -3.37
C GLN A 57 -8.20 15.44 -3.15
N MET A 58 -6.94 15.18 -3.53
CA MET A 58 -5.83 16.11 -3.35
C MET A 58 -5.64 16.99 -4.58
N GLU A 59 -5.10 18.20 -4.41
CA GLU A 59 -4.81 19.18 -5.48
C GLU A 59 -3.30 19.44 -5.61
N ASP A 60 -2.86 19.96 -6.76
CA ASP A 60 -1.45 20.28 -7.07
C ASP A 60 -0.45 19.16 -6.75
N LEU A 61 -0.63 18.01 -7.40
CA LEU A 61 0.08 16.78 -7.08
C LEU A 61 1.37 16.62 -7.91
N THR A 62 2.52 16.85 -7.28
CA THR A 62 3.80 16.34 -7.77
C THR A 62 4.13 15.03 -7.04
N MET A 63 4.33 13.94 -7.79
CA MET A 63 4.40 12.60 -7.21
C MET A 63 5.57 11.75 -7.72
N VAL A 64 6.04 10.86 -6.85
CA VAL A 64 6.86 9.70 -7.21
C VAL A 64 6.06 8.45 -6.87
N ILE A 65 5.93 7.58 -7.86
CA ILE A 65 5.08 6.40 -7.77
C ILE A 65 5.94 5.16 -7.90
N ILE A 66 5.99 4.36 -6.84
CA ILE A 66 6.82 3.16 -6.78
C ILE A 66 5.92 1.94 -6.89
N GLY A 67 6.08 1.16 -7.95
CA GLY A 67 5.28 -0.01 -8.27
C GLY A 67 4.73 0.04 -9.69
N THR A 68 4.19 -1.09 -10.16
CA THR A 68 3.82 -1.22 -11.58
C THR A 68 2.33 -1.23 -11.92
N GLN A 69 1.45 -1.63 -11.01
CA GLN A 69 0.04 -1.88 -11.32
C GLN A 69 -0.76 -0.58 -11.46
N GLY A 70 -1.02 -0.17 -12.69
CA GLY A 70 -1.78 1.06 -12.98
C GLY A 70 -0.92 2.33 -13.00
N PHE A 71 0.41 2.19 -13.05
CA PHE A 71 1.33 3.31 -13.19
C PHE A 71 0.94 4.27 -14.33
N GLU A 72 0.60 3.73 -15.50
CA GLU A 72 0.23 4.53 -16.67
C GLU A 72 -0.98 5.44 -16.40
N LYS A 73 -1.95 5.00 -15.58
CA LYS A 73 -3.12 5.81 -15.25
C LYS A 73 -2.75 7.08 -14.49
N PHE A 74 -1.71 7.00 -13.66
CA PHE A 74 -1.20 8.16 -12.95
C PHE A 74 -0.37 9.04 -13.90
N LYS A 75 0.43 8.45 -14.78
CA LYS A 75 1.27 9.18 -15.72
C LYS A 75 0.47 9.95 -16.78
N GLU A 76 -0.66 9.40 -17.22
CA GLU A 76 -1.57 10.02 -18.19
C GLU A 76 -2.53 11.04 -17.55
N SER A 77 -2.57 11.12 -16.21
CA SER A 77 -3.44 12.05 -15.50
C SER A 77 -3.00 13.50 -15.70
N GLN A 78 -3.94 14.37 -16.08
CA GLN A 78 -3.68 15.81 -16.19
C GLN A 78 -3.50 16.50 -14.84
N LYS A 79 -3.91 15.85 -13.72
CA LYS A 79 -3.85 16.41 -12.37
C LYS A 79 -2.53 16.10 -11.65
N ILE A 80 -1.77 15.11 -12.13
CA ILE A 80 -0.64 14.53 -11.42
C ILE A 80 0.63 14.66 -12.25
N ASP A 81 1.60 15.40 -11.72
CA ASP A 81 2.94 15.46 -12.27
C ASP A 81 3.80 14.34 -11.70
N VAL A 82 3.89 13.21 -12.43
CA VAL A 82 4.68 12.05 -12.01
C VAL A 82 6.14 12.21 -12.46
N LEU A 83 7.06 12.33 -11.51
CA LEU A 83 8.46 12.65 -11.76
C LEU A 83 9.31 11.45 -12.21
N ASN A 84 8.91 10.22 -11.88
CA ASN A 84 9.67 9.02 -12.22
C ASN A 84 9.09 8.28 -13.44
N ASN A 85 9.89 7.38 -14.01
CA ASN A 85 9.42 6.36 -14.94
C ASN A 85 8.92 5.14 -14.17
N ARG A 86 8.15 4.29 -14.86
CA ARG A 86 7.62 3.05 -14.31
C ARG A 86 8.73 2.24 -13.65
N MET A 87 8.58 1.94 -12.37
CA MET A 87 9.55 1.16 -11.60
C MET A 87 8.86 0.10 -10.75
N SER A 88 9.48 -1.06 -10.65
CA SER A 88 9.01 -2.13 -9.77
C SER A 88 9.23 -1.74 -8.32
N SER A 89 8.28 -2.06 -7.45
CA SER A 89 8.49 -1.97 -6.01
C SER A 89 9.12 -3.25 -5.43
N GLU A 90 9.34 -4.29 -6.24
CA GLU A 90 10.10 -5.47 -5.83
C GLU A 90 11.59 -5.17 -5.66
N ASN A 91 12.16 -5.64 -4.56
CA ASN A 91 13.58 -5.50 -4.21
C ASN A 91 14.07 -4.06 -4.07
N LEU A 92 13.18 -3.11 -3.72
CA LEU A 92 13.61 -1.79 -3.27
C LEU A 92 14.46 -1.97 -2.00
N ASP A 93 15.70 -1.50 -2.04
CA ASP A 93 16.65 -1.58 -0.94
C ASP A 93 16.84 -0.24 -0.24
N VAL A 94 17.59 -0.26 0.87
CA VAL A 94 17.87 0.96 1.64
C VAL A 94 18.63 1.97 0.79
N GLY A 95 19.62 1.54 0.02
CA GLY A 95 20.45 2.43 -0.81
C GLY A 95 19.63 3.23 -1.81
N SER A 96 18.67 2.59 -2.49
CA SER A 96 17.77 3.26 -3.44
C SER A 96 16.92 4.35 -2.77
N ILE A 97 16.43 4.10 -1.54
CA ILE A 97 15.66 5.08 -0.78
C ILE A 97 16.55 6.25 -0.34
N GLN A 98 17.77 5.97 0.14
CA GLN A 98 18.73 7.01 0.53
C GLN A 98 19.10 7.91 -0.63
N GLU A 99 19.35 7.33 -1.80
CA GLU A 99 19.59 8.08 -3.02
C GLU A 99 18.39 8.93 -3.43
N PHE A 100 17.18 8.37 -3.39
CA PHE A 100 15.96 9.11 -3.66
C PHE A 100 15.81 10.34 -2.74
N VAL A 101 15.96 10.17 -1.43
CA VAL A 101 15.87 11.29 -0.46
C VAL A 101 16.93 12.33 -0.77
N ARG A 102 18.18 11.91 -0.93
CA ARG A 102 19.32 12.81 -1.21
C ARG A 102 19.08 13.67 -2.46
N LEU A 103 18.47 13.10 -3.51
CA LEU A 103 18.24 13.81 -4.77
C LEU A 103 17.09 14.82 -4.69
N HIS A 104 16.12 14.65 -3.79
CA HIS A 104 14.88 15.44 -3.79
C HIS A 104 14.68 16.31 -2.55
N VAL A 105 15.32 16.01 -1.42
CA VAL A 105 15.07 16.70 -0.13
C VAL A 105 15.45 18.18 -0.16
N ASP A 106 16.38 18.58 -1.03
CA ASP A 106 16.78 19.98 -1.19
C ASP A 106 15.73 20.81 -1.94
N GLU A 107 15.06 20.22 -2.94
CA GLU A 107 14.08 20.91 -3.79
C GLU A 107 12.64 20.76 -3.28
N TYR A 108 12.33 19.62 -2.65
CA TYR A 108 10.97 19.25 -2.28
C TYR A 108 10.80 18.97 -0.78
N GLN A 109 9.61 19.27 -0.28
CA GLN A 109 9.12 18.75 0.98
C GLN A 109 8.53 17.36 0.75
N ILE A 110 9.15 16.31 1.27
CA ILE A 110 8.67 14.94 1.10
C ILE A 110 7.42 14.73 1.96
N CYS A 111 6.37 14.23 1.33
CA CYS A 111 5.18 13.70 1.98
C CYS A 111 4.99 12.25 1.54
N THR A 112 4.57 11.36 2.43
CA THR A 112 4.39 9.94 2.08
C THR A 112 2.96 9.52 2.32
N ILE A 113 2.39 8.83 1.35
CA ILE A 113 1.05 8.27 1.45
C ILE A 113 1.20 6.86 2.04
N LEU A 114 0.81 6.69 3.31
CA LEU A 114 0.95 5.44 4.05
C LEU A 114 -0.39 4.70 4.12
N PRO A 115 -0.42 3.40 3.81
CA PRO A 115 -1.58 2.58 4.06
C PRO A 115 -1.72 2.22 5.54
N GLU A 116 -2.96 2.15 5.99
CA GLU A 116 -3.36 1.63 7.28
C GLU A 116 -4.44 0.57 7.09
N VAL A 117 -4.15 -0.66 7.53
CA VAL A 117 -5.12 -1.77 7.46
C VAL A 117 -5.93 -1.79 8.75
N ASN A 118 -7.24 -1.64 8.64
CA ASN A 118 -8.12 -1.64 9.79
C ASN A 118 -8.42 -3.09 10.28
N PRO A 119 -8.85 -3.29 11.54
CA PRO A 119 -9.16 -4.61 12.07
C PRO A 119 -10.27 -5.37 11.32
N ALA A 120 -11.14 -4.65 10.60
CA ALA A 120 -12.21 -5.23 9.79
C ALA A 120 -11.73 -5.71 8.40
N GLY A 121 -10.44 -5.60 8.09
CA GLY A 121 -9.87 -6.02 6.81
C GLY A 121 -10.05 -5.02 5.66
N GLY A 122 -10.45 -3.78 5.98
CA GLY A 122 -10.38 -2.64 5.08
C GLY A 122 -9.01 -1.95 5.12
N ILE A 123 -8.84 -0.98 4.23
CA ILE A 123 -7.60 -0.20 4.10
C ILE A 123 -7.94 1.26 3.88
N GLU A 124 -7.19 2.13 4.55
CA GLU A 124 -7.24 3.59 4.43
C GLU A 124 -5.82 4.11 4.14
N PHE A 125 -5.71 5.35 3.66
CA PHE A 125 -4.42 5.98 3.39
C PHE A 125 -4.32 7.32 4.09
N ASN A 126 -3.21 7.50 4.82
CA ASN A 126 -2.89 8.71 5.54
C ASN A 126 -1.70 9.41 4.86
N ILE A 127 -1.72 10.75 4.86
CA ILE A 127 -0.62 11.56 4.33
C ILE A 127 0.29 11.93 5.50
N LEU A 128 1.51 11.42 5.48
CA LEU A 128 2.54 11.77 6.45
C LEU A 128 3.40 12.90 5.88
N ASP A 129 3.27 14.11 6.42
CA ASP A 129 4.19 15.22 6.14
C ASP A 129 5.50 14.98 6.91
N GLN A 130 6.62 14.92 6.20
CA GLN A 130 7.94 14.67 6.79
C GLN A 130 8.67 15.95 7.20
N ALA A 131 7.99 17.10 7.27
CA ALA A 131 8.56 18.38 7.66
C ALA A 131 8.85 18.44 9.17
N PHE A 132 9.80 17.64 9.65
CA PHE A 132 10.26 17.61 11.04
C PHE A 132 11.69 18.12 11.16
N LYS A 133 11.98 18.81 12.25
CA LYS A 133 13.32 19.28 12.60
C LYS A 133 13.64 18.91 14.04
N LEU A 134 14.91 18.84 14.39
CA LEU A 134 15.34 18.63 15.77
C LEU A 134 14.81 19.75 16.65
N LYS A 135 14.18 19.38 17.76
CA LYS A 135 13.85 20.35 18.80
C LYS A 135 15.16 20.81 19.44
N ARG A 136 15.47 22.10 19.32
CA ARG A 136 16.71 22.66 19.84
C ARG A 136 16.69 22.68 21.36
N ASP A 137 17.62 21.96 21.98
CA ASP A 137 17.88 21.99 23.42
C ASP A 137 19.21 22.69 23.66
N TYR A 138 19.18 23.84 24.33
CA TYR A 138 20.39 24.62 24.63
C TYR A 138 21.29 23.94 25.69
N ASN A 139 20.80 22.93 26.39
CA ASN A 139 21.59 22.12 27.33
C ASN A 139 22.26 20.91 26.66
N MET A 140 22.00 20.67 25.38
CA MET A 140 22.56 19.56 24.62
C MET A 140 23.73 20.03 23.76
N VAL A 141 24.81 19.25 23.74
CA VAL A 141 25.94 19.49 22.85
C VAL A 141 25.66 18.79 21.53
N TYR A 142 25.70 19.55 20.43
CA TYR A 142 25.55 19.04 19.07
C TYR A 142 26.91 19.04 18.39
N GLU A 143 27.38 17.87 17.96
CA GLU A 143 28.61 17.74 17.18
C GLU A 143 28.27 17.51 15.70
N PRO A 144 28.86 18.27 14.75
CA PRO A 144 29.75 19.43 14.92
C PRO A 144 29.05 20.75 15.31
N ASN A 145 27.76 20.93 14.96
CA ASN A 145 26.90 22.04 15.40
C ASN A 145 25.43 21.64 15.22
N TYR A 146 24.49 22.46 15.73
CA TYR A 146 23.06 22.19 15.66
C TYR A 146 22.54 22.13 14.21
N GLU A 147 23.03 23.02 13.35
CA GLU A 147 22.55 23.17 11.97
C GLU A 147 22.85 21.90 11.16
N LEU A 148 24.08 21.39 11.25
CA LEU A 148 24.51 20.16 10.58
C LEU A 148 23.84 18.93 11.19
N ALA A 149 23.69 18.88 12.52
CA ALA A 149 22.95 17.81 13.19
C ALA A 149 21.47 17.79 12.77
N ASN A 150 20.84 18.96 12.62
CA ASN A 150 19.47 19.08 12.18
C ASN A 150 19.28 18.65 10.72
N GLN A 151 20.21 19.03 9.83
CA GLN A 151 20.18 18.58 8.44
C GLN A 151 20.35 17.05 8.35
N ALA A 152 21.29 16.48 9.09
CA ALA A 152 21.48 15.03 9.16
C ALA A 152 20.24 14.33 9.71
N TYR A 153 19.60 14.88 10.76
CA TYR A 153 18.36 14.35 11.30
C TYR A 153 17.23 14.37 10.27
N GLN A 154 17.02 15.48 9.56
CA GLN A 154 16.00 15.59 8.52
C GLN A 154 16.16 14.52 7.46
N GLN A 155 17.39 14.30 6.98
CA GLN A 155 17.69 13.25 6.03
C GLN A 155 17.38 11.85 6.60
N VAL A 156 17.90 11.52 7.78
CA VAL A 156 17.68 10.21 8.43
C VAL A 156 16.20 9.97 8.72
N TYR A 157 15.48 11.00 9.15
CA TYR A 157 14.04 10.95 9.40
C TYR A 157 13.29 10.62 8.10
N SER A 158 13.58 11.33 7.01
CA SER A 158 12.94 11.08 5.72
C SER A 158 13.25 9.70 5.15
N GLU A 159 14.51 9.27 5.20
CA GLU A 159 14.93 7.91 4.79
C GLU A 159 14.17 6.85 5.59
N THR A 160 14.06 7.07 6.91
CA THR A 160 13.40 6.15 7.83
C THR A 160 11.90 6.06 7.59
N MET A 161 11.24 7.19 7.36
CA MET A 161 9.80 7.24 7.06
C MET A 161 9.48 6.59 5.72
N LEU A 162 10.29 6.82 4.68
CA LEU A 162 10.08 6.18 3.38
C LEU A 162 10.32 4.67 3.43
N LEU A 163 11.37 4.21 4.14
CA LEU A 163 11.63 2.79 4.31
C LEU A 163 10.52 2.09 5.11
N ASN A 164 10.01 2.73 6.16
CA ASN A 164 8.84 2.24 6.87
C ASN A 164 7.61 2.18 5.96
N ALA A 165 7.34 3.25 5.20
CA ALA A 165 6.22 3.29 4.26
C ALA A 165 6.30 2.19 3.21
N TYR A 166 7.50 1.89 2.69
CA TYR A 166 7.71 0.77 1.79
C TYR A 166 7.30 -0.57 2.41
N TYR A 167 7.80 -0.87 3.61
CA TYR A 167 7.47 -2.13 4.29
C TYR A 167 5.99 -2.22 4.67
N VAL A 168 5.41 -1.14 5.21
CA VAL A 168 3.99 -1.06 5.55
C VAL A 168 3.13 -1.23 4.30
N SER A 169 3.52 -0.62 3.17
CA SER A 169 2.83 -0.77 1.89
C SER A 169 2.90 -2.19 1.36
N LYS A 170 4.07 -2.83 1.36
CA LYS A 170 4.19 -4.24 0.96
C LYS A 170 3.38 -5.16 1.86
N VAL A 171 3.44 -5.00 3.18
CA VAL A 171 2.64 -5.83 4.10
C VAL A 171 1.14 -5.62 3.87
N SER A 172 0.70 -4.38 3.69
CA SER A 172 -0.70 -4.04 3.41
C SER A 172 -1.18 -4.60 2.07
N GLU A 173 -0.36 -4.52 1.03
CA GLU A 173 -0.62 -5.10 -0.30
C GLU A 173 -0.89 -6.60 -0.20
N TYR A 174 0.01 -7.36 0.46
CA TYR A 174 -0.20 -8.80 0.61
C TYR A 174 -1.40 -9.13 1.51
N THR A 175 -1.68 -8.30 2.52
CA THR A 175 -2.84 -8.51 3.41
C THR A 175 -4.13 -8.32 2.64
N MET A 176 -4.24 -7.24 1.86
CA MET A 176 -5.39 -6.99 1.00
C MET A 176 -5.55 -8.03 -0.10
N ARG A 177 -4.44 -8.55 -0.65
CA ARG A 177 -4.48 -9.67 -1.60
C ARG A 177 -5.07 -10.94 -0.97
N ARG A 178 -4.68 -11.24 0.27
CA ARG A 178 -5.21 -12.39 1.01
C ARG A 178 -6.71 -12.23 1.26
N VAL A 179 -7.14 -11.05 1.74
CA VAL A 179 -8.56 -10.76 1.97
C VAL A 179 -9.38 -10.87 0.67
N ALA A 180 -8.83 -10.38 -0.45
CA ALA A 180 -9.49 -10.51 -1.75
C ALA A 180 -9.64 -11.97 -2.20
N MET A 181 -8.61 -12.80 -1.97
CA MET A 181 -8.66 -14.24 -2.27
C MET A 181 -9.60 -15.00 -1.34
N GLU A 182 -9.59 -14.72 -0.03
CA GLU A 182 -10.52 -15.29 0.95
C GLU A 182 -11.98 -15.06 0.51
N LYS A 183 -12.33 -13.81 0.18
CA LYS A 183 -13.66 -13.47 -0.36
C LYS A 183 -13.98 -14.17 -1.68
N ALA A 184 -13.00 -14.36 -2.55
CA ALA A 184 -13.20 -15.05 -3.82
C ALA A 184 -13.48 -16.55 -3.61
N THR A 185 -12.83 -17.18 -2.64
CA THR A 185 -13.10 -18.57 -2.23
C THR A 185 -14.50 -18.70 -1.65
N ASP A 186 -14.88 -17.84 -0.70
CA ASP A 186 -16.21 -17.87 -0.08
C ASP A 186 -17.32 -17.75 -1.15
N ASN A 187 -17.16 -16.80 -2.08
CA ASN A 187 -18.11 -16.64 -3.19
C ASN A 187 -18.15 -17.86 -4.12
N ALA A 188 -17.01 -18.53 -4.33
CA ALA A 188 -16.95 -19.72 -5.16
C ALA A 188 -17.63 -20.92 -4.50
N ASP A 189 -17.49 -21.06 -3.18
CA ASP A 189 -18.15 -22.10 -2.40
C ASP A 189 -19.68 -21.92 -2.39
N ASP A 190 -20.15 -20.67 -2.24
CA ASP A 190 -21.58 -20.35 -2.36
C ASP A 190 -22.14 -20.71 -3.74
N MET A 191 -21.43 -20.32 -4.81
CA MET A 191 -21.83 -20.69 -6.18
C MET A 191 -21.81 -22.20 -6.41
N LEU A 192 -20.83 -22.91 -5.84
CA LEU A 192 -20.72 -24.36 -5.94
C LEU A 192 -21.91 -25.03 -5.24
N TYR A 193 -22.29 -24.54 -4.06
CA TYR A 193 -23.45 -25.03 -3.33
C TYR A 193 -24.74 -24.89 -4.14
N ASP A 194 -24.96 -23.71 -4.72
CA ASP A 194 -26.13 -23.46 -5.57
C ASP A 194 -26.17 -24.37 -6.81
N LEU A 195 -25.02 -24.57 -7.46
CA LEU A 195 -24.89 -25.48 -8.60
C LEU A 195 -25.14 -26.94 -8.22
N GLN A 196 -24.70 -27.36 -7.03
CA GLN A 196 -24.97 -28.71 -6.52
C GLN A 196 -26.45 -28.93 -6.24
N LEU A 197 -27.15 -27.93 -5.70
CA LEU A 197 -28.60 -28.01 -5.50
C LEU A 197 -29.34 -28.14 -6.84
N GLN A 198 -28.96 -27.34 -7.84
CA GLN A 198 -29.54 -27.43 -9.18
C GLN A 198 -29.27 -28.78 -9.83
N TYR A 199 -28.03 -29.27 -9.75
CA TYR A 199 -27.65 -30.59 -10.26
C TYR A 199 -28.50 -31.72 -9.65
N ASN A 200 -28.69 -31.71 -8.33
CA ASN A 200 -29.48 -32.73 -7.65
C ASN A 200 -30.97 -32.69 -8.05
N ARG A 201 -31.54 -31.50 -8.27
CA ARG A 201 -32.92 -31.35 -8.77
C ARG A 201 -33.06 -31.91 -10.18
N LEU A 202 -32.22 -31.47 -11.11
CA LEU A 202 -32.23 -31.96 -12.49
C LEU A 202 -32.01 -33.48 -12.57
N ARG A 203 -31.15 -34.02 -11.70
CA ARG A 203 -30.94 -35.47 -11.60
C ARG A 203 -32.22 -36.20 -11.16
N GLN A 204 -32.95 -35.67 -10.18
CA GLN A 204 -34.21 -36.27 -9.70
C GLN A 204 -35.33 -36.16 -10.73
N GLU A 205 -35.44 -35.01 -11.40
CA GLU A 205 -36.39 -34.80 -12.51
C GLU A 205 -36.14 -35.84 -13.62
N LYS A 206 -34.89 -36.00 -14.03
CA LYS A 206 -34.52 -36.98 -15.06
C LYS A 206 -34.81 -38.42 -14.65
N ILE A 207 -34.53 -38.81 -13.40
CA ILE A 207 -34.87 -40.16 -12.90
C ILE A 207 -36.40 -40.37 -12.94
N THR A 208 -37.17 -39.34 -12.61
CA THR A 208 -38.64 -39.41 -12.58
C THR A 208 -39.22 -39.50 -13.99
N GLU A 209 -38.66 -38.76 -14.94
CA GLU A 209 -38.98 -38.83 -16.36
C GLU A 209 -38.72 -40.25 -16.91
N GLU A 210 -37.54 -40.81 -16.66
CA GLU A 210 -37.20 -42.18 -17.08
C GLU A 210 -38.15 -43.23 -16.45
N ILE A 211 -38.55 -43.06 -15.19
CA ILE A 211 -39.53 -43.97 -14.54
C ILE A 211 -40.91 -43.82 -15.19
N ALA A 212 -41.37 -42.59 -15.45
CA ALA A 212 -42.67 -42.34 -16.07
C ALA A 212 -42.76 -42.99 -17.46
N ASP A 213 -41.71 -42.84 -18.27
CA ASP A 213 -41.60 -43.48 -19.58
C ASP A 213 -41.67 -45.01 -19.49
N LEU A 214 -40.98 -45.62 -18.52
CA LEU A 214 -41.03 -47.07 -18.29
C LEU A 214 -42.43 -47.55 -17.89
N THR A 215 -43.11 -46.82 -17.00
CA THR A 215 -44.48 -47.20 -16.57
C THR A 215 -45.49 -47.11 -17.70
N GLN A 216 -45.39 -46.10 -18.57
CA GLN A 216 -46.27 -45.98 -19.74
C GLN A 216 -46.06 -47.14 -20.73
N ALA A 217 -44.82 -47.59 -20.91
CA ALA A 217 -44.51 -48.72 -21.79
C ALA A 217 -44.99 -50.08 -21.27
N GLU A 218 -45.20 -50.26 -19.96
CA GLU A 218 -45.79 -51.49 -19.39
C GLU A 218 -47.32 -51.54 -19.52
N ASP A 219 -48.00 -50.39 -19.60
CA ASP A 219 -49.45 -50.29 -19.68
C ASP A 219 -50.00 -50.44 -21.14
N GLU A 220 -49.13 -50.47 -22.15
CA GLU A 220 -49.44 -50.72 -23.59
C GLU A 220 -49.30 -52.20 -24.00
#